data_AF-A0A3D2Q0F1-F1
#
_entry.id   AF-A0A3D2Q0F1-F1
#
_cell.length_a   1.000
_cell.length_b   1.000
_cell.length_c   1.000
_cell.angle_alpha   90.00
_cell.angle_beta   90.00
_cell.angle_gamma   90.00
#
_symmetry.space_group_name_H-M   'P 1'
#
loop_
_entity.id
_entity.type
_entity.pdbx_description
1 polymer ?
#
loop_
_entity_poly.entity_id
_entity_poly.type
_entity_poly.pdbx_seq_one_letter_code
_entity_poly.pdbx_strand_id
1 'polypeptide(L)' 'MGVGKSTIGRLLASRLGREFIDTDTRIEELAGKTIPQIFAREGEAHFRELESQLVKE' A
#
# COMPACT_ATOMS: atom_id res chain seq x y z
N MET A 1 -1.72 -12.31 2.39
CA MET A 1 -3.04 -12.12 3.06
C MET A 1 -3.00 -12.77 4.44
N GLY A 2 -3.57 -12.15 5.48
CA GLY A 2 -4.08 -12.95 6.61
C GLY A 2 -3.83 -12.48 8.05
N VAL A 3 -2.92 -11.55 8.35
CA VAL A 3 -2.63 -11.20 9.76
C VAL A 3 -3.48 -10.05 10.33
N GLY A 4 -4.48 -9.56 9.58
CA GLY A 4 -5.44 -8.56 10.07
C GLY A 4 -4.97 -7.09 10.09
N LYS A 5 -3.85 -6.76 9.42
CA LYS A 5 -3.27 -5.40 9.39
C LYS A 5 -4.27 -4.32 8.98
N SER A 6 -5.00 -4.50 7.87
CA SER A 6 -5.97 -3.49 7.43
C SER A 6 -7.17 -3.37 8.39
N THR A 7 -7.57 -4.46 9.05
CA THR A 7 -8.65 -4.44 10.05
C THR A 7 -8.23 -3.66 11.29
N ILE A 8 -7.09 -4.00 11.89
CA ILE A 8 -6.57 -3.31 13.07
C ILE A 8 -6.18 -1.87 12.74
N GLY A 9 -5.59 -1.62 11.57
CA GLY A 9 -5.23 -0.28 11.10
C GLY A 9 -6.43 0.64 11.00
N ARG A 10 -7.54 0.20 10.39
CA ARG A 10 -8.79 0.98 10.32
C ARG A 10 -9.38 1.27 11.71
N LEU A 11 -9.38 0.28 12.60
CA LEU A 11 -9.86 0.46 13.98
C LEU A 11 -9.00 1.47 14.75
N LEU A 12 -7.68 1.39 14.59
CA LEU A 12 -6.73 2.32 15.22
C LEU A 12 -6.91 3.74 14.68
N ALA A 13 -6.98 3.90 13.36
CA ALA A 13 -7.16 5.20 12.72
C ALA A 13 -8.48 5.86 13.19
N SER A 14 -9.58 5.10 13.23
CA SER A 14 -10.87 5.59 13.74
C SER A 14 -10.78 6.05 15.20
N ARG A 15 -10.08 5.31 16.07
CA ARG A 15 -9.87 5.69 17.48
C ARG A 15 -9.01 6.94 17.64
N LEU A 16 -8.06 7.16 16.72
CA LEU A 16 -7.15 8.30 16.75
C LEU A 16 -7.69 9.52 15.98
N GLY A 17 -8.88 9.43 15.36
CA GLY A 17 -9.39 10.48 14.49
C GLY A 17 -8.48 10.74 13.28
N ARG A 18 -7.82 9.70 12.77
CA ARG A 18 -6.93 9.75 11.60
C ARG A 18 -7.55 8.97 10.44
N GLU A 19 -7.09 9.27 9.24
CA GLU A 19 -7.37 8.44 8.07
C GLU A 19 -6.49 7.19 8.07
N PHE A 20 -7.03 6.11 7.55
CA PHE A 20 -6.29 4.89 7.26
C PHE A 20 -6.03 4.82 5.75
N ILE A 21 -4.77 4.70 5.37
CA ILE A 21 -4.34 4.54 3.98
C ILE A 21 -3.74 3.15 3.84
N ASP A 22 -4.21 2.38 2.86
CA ASP A 22 -3.60 1.12 2.46
C ASP A 22 -2.55 1.39 1.38
N THR A 23 -1.28 1.12 1.69
CA THR A 23 -0.15 1.41 0.79
C THR A 23 -0.25 0.63 -0.51
N ASP A 24 -0.74 -0.61 -0.47
CA ASP A 24 -0.88 -1.45 -1.67
C ASP A 24 -1.90 -0.80 -2.63
N THR A 25 -3.05 -0.38 -2.10
CA THR A 25 -4.09 0.31 -2.88
C THR A 25 -3.56 1.63 -3.45
N ARG A 26 -2.85 2.40 -2.63
CA ARG A 26 -2.31 3.69 -3.04
C ARG A 26 -1.25 3.57 -4.14
N ILE A 27 -0.40 2.54 -4.07
CA ILE A 27 0.58 2.25 -5.12
C ILE A 27 -0.12 1.90 -6.44
N GLU A 28 -1.18 1.08 -6.41
CA GLU A 28 -1.93 0.73 -7.62
C GLU A 28 -2.60 1.95 -8.27
N GLU A 29 -3.17 2.84 -7.45
CA GLU A 29 -3.78 4.11 -7.91
C GLU A 29 -2.74 5.02 -8.58
N LEU A 30 -1.58 5.21 -7.96
CA LEU A 30 -0.51 6.09 -8.46
C LEU A 30 0.16 5.51 -9.71
N ALA A 31 0.38 4.19 -9.74
CA ALA A 31 1.02 3.51 -10.86
C ALA A 31 0.06 3.27 -12.05
N GLY A 32 -1.26 3.33 -11.83
CA GLY A 32 -2.27 2.98 -12.83
C GLY A 32 -2.19 1.51 -13.27
N LYS A 33 -1.63 0.64 -12.42
CA LYS A 33 -1.35 -0.78 -12.68
C LYS A 33 -1.61 -1.57 -11.41
N THR A 34 -2.06 -2.82 -11.55
CA THR A 34 -2.16 -3.70 -10.38
C THR A 34 -0.79 -4.19 -9.91
N ILE A 35 -0.65 -4.56 -8.64
CA ILE A 35 0.62 -5.10 -8.10
C ILE A 35 1.14 -6.28 -8.93
N PRO A 36 0.30 -7.27 -9.33
CA PRO A 36 0.75 -8.33 -10.24
C PRO A 36 1.28 -7.82 -11.58
N GLN A 37 0.69 -6.75 -12.15
CA GLN A 37 1.19 -6.15 -13.39
C GLN A 37 2.53 -5.45 -13.19
N ILE A 38 2.71 -4.76 -12.07
CA ILE A 38 3.99 -4.13 -11.70
C ILE A 38 5.05 -5.22 -11.55
N PHE A 39 4.77 -6.30 -10.82
CA PHE A 39 5.72 -7.40 -10.64
C PHE A 39 6.08 -8.07 -11.97
N ALA A 40 5.09 -8.29 -12.83
CA ALA A 40 5.30 -8.96 -14.12
C ALA A 40 6.08 -8.10 -15.14
N ARG A 41 5.96 -6.76 -15.08
CA ARG A 41 6.55 -5.85 -16.08
C ARG A 41 7.82 -5.15 -15.60
N GLU A 42 7.87 -4.81 -14.31
CA GLU A 42 8.88 -3.94 -13.70
C GLU A 42 9.66 -4.65 -12.59
N GLY A 43 9.17 -5.79 -12.11
CA GLY A 43 9.80 -6.61 -11.09
C GLY A 43 9.50 -6.14 -9.66
N GLU A 44 9.79 -7.01 -8.70
CA GLU A 44 9.54 -6.73 -7.28
C GLU A 44 10.40 -5.59 -6.74
N ALA A 45 11.64 -5.43 -7.21
CA ALA A 45 12.53 -4.37 -6.75
C ALA A 45 11.93 -2.97 -6.99
N HIS A 46 11.33 -2.76 -8.16
CA HIS A 46 10.64 -1.51 -8.47
C HIS A 46 9.43 -1.28 -7.56
N PHE A 47 8.64 -2.31 -7.28
CA PHE A 47 7.54 -2.20 -6.32
C PHE A 47 8.03 -1.78 -4.91
N ARG A 48 9.16 -2.33 -4.44
CA ARG A 48 9.74 -1.96 -3.14
C ARG A 48 10.24 -0.51 -3.11
N GLU A 49 10.74 0.01 -4.23
CA GLU A 49 11.08 1.42 -4.36
C GLU A 49 9.83 2.31 -4.26
N LEU A 50 8.75 1.96 -4.95
CA LEU A 50 7.47 2.68 -4.87
C LEU A 50 6.91 2.66 -3.43
N GLU A 51 6.93 1.50 -2.77
CA GLU A 51 6.53 1.35 -1.37
C GLU A 51 7.34 2.27 -0.44
N SER A 52 8.67 2.30 -0.64
CA SER A 52 9.57 3.14 0.16
C SER A 52 9.42 4.64 -0.11
N GLN A 53 9.07 5.03 -1.34
CA GLN A 53 8.80 6.42 -1.70
C GLN A 53 7.49 6.90 -1.07
N LEU A 54 6.44 6.09 -1.14
CA LEU A 54 5.12 6.44 -0.60
C LEU A 54 5.15 6.66 0.92
N VAL A 55 5.91 5.86 1.66
CA VAL A 55 6.02 6.01 3.14
C VAL A 55 6.79 7.27 3.56
N LYS A 56 7.53 7.91 2.64
CA LYS A 56 8.28 9.14 2.91
C LYS A 56 7.50 10.43 2.61
N GLU A 57 6.36 10.35 1.91
CA GLU A 57 5.41 11.48 1.76
C GLU A 57 4.69 11.78 3.08
#